data_AF-A0A934VST4-F1
#
_entry.id   AF-A0A934VST4-F1
#
_cell.length_a   1.000
_cell.length_b   1.000
_cell.length_c   1.000
_cell.angle_alpha   90.00
_cell.angle_beta   90.00
_cell.angle_gamma   90.00
#
_symmetry.space_group_name_H-M   'P 1'
#
loop_
_entity.id
_entity.type
_entity.pdbx_description
1 polymer ?
#
loop_
_entity_poly.entity_id
_entity_poly.type
_entity_poly.pdbx_seq_one_letter_code
_entity_poly.pdbx_strand_id
1 'polypeptide(L)'
;MTETQLIEVPLEIEVKGEVVASNVKRFREMVTAALAGINRDLKSDEDFGQAEITVKGLCDAEKRVEASKEKALADAESLYALFADLDDTKEEIRKARVDLENQIKKRKEEVKSELVKEALASLDVDPGLARSTYLTGLENAVKGKRNLESMKKALRIATETYRANLTKSREILNRFEKAHGTDLIMDRRELEVKAPGEVEAELRRRWDLKKAEDEKRKAREEAEAAKAETARLKLEAAEANKPPAPPVNPAAKAYRDKIGAGPWEEPEKEQKTATAVALTEHEEWEQVRKALLASFAPIKAMKEKLQFSRNQAKLQGFANAVNTAWREWV
;
A
#
# COMPACT_ATOMS: atom_id res chain seq x y z
N MET A 1 -29.08 -9.57 27.64
CA MET A 1 -28.95 -10.68 26.69
C MET A 1 -30.07 -10.50 25.69
N THR A 2 -29.76 -9.97 24.50
CA THR A 2 -30.76 -9.86 23.44
C THR A 2 -30.98 -11.27 22.90
N GLU A 3 -32.15 -11.80 23.21
CA GLU A 3 -32.67 -13.05 22.69
C GLU A 3 -32.54 -13.03 21.15
N THR A 4 -31.71 -13.90 20.59
CA THR A 4 -31.59 -14.07 19.14
C THR A 4 -32.91 -14.65 18.66
N GLN A 5 -33.86 -13.80 18.29
CA GLN A 5 -35.07 -14.23 17.58
C GLN A 5 -34.63 -14.75 16.21
N LEU A 6 -34.65 -16.07 16.06
CA LEU A 6 -34.65 -16.70 14.75
C LEU A 6 -35.93 -16.25 14.04
N ILE A 7 -35.77 -15.52 12.95
CA ILE A 7 -36.87 -15.16 12.07
C ILE A 7 -37.17 -16.39 11.21
N GLU A 8 -38.13 -17.20 11.64
CA GLU A 8 -38.71 -18.26 10.82
C GLU A 8 -39.96 -17.72 10.13
N VAL A 9 -39.95 -17.68 8.79
CA VAL A 9 -41.10 -17.29 7.97
C VAL A 9 -41.57 -18.54 7.21
N PRO A 10 -42.58 -19.27 7.73
CA PRO A 10 -43.11 -20.44 7.03
C PRO A 10 -43.87 -20.02 5.77
N LEU A 11 -43.61 -20.70 4.65
CA LEU A 11 -44.33 -20.52 3.38
C LEU A 11 -45.13 -21.79 3.10
N GLU A 12 -46.45 -21.70 3.20
CA GLU A 12 -47.39 -22.79 2.91
C GLU A 12 -48.16 -22.45 1.64
N ILE A 13 -48.05 -23.31 0.63
CA ILE A 13 -48.70 -23.12 -0.67
C ILE A 13 -49.31 -24.45 -1.08
N GLU A 14 -50.63 -24.51 -1.21
CA GLU A 14 -51.35 -25.65 -1.78
C GLU A 14 -51.89 -25.26 -3.17
N VAL A 15 -51.30 -25.83 -4.22
CA VAL A 15 -51.68 -25.55 -5.61
C VAL A 15 -52.09 -26.84 -6.31
N LYS A 16 -53.35 -26.91 -6.78
CA LYS A 16 -53.85 -28.01 -7.62
C LYS A 16 -54.10 -27.54 -9.04
N GLY A 17 -53.17 -27.86 -9.94
CA GLY A 17 -53.36 -27.75 -11.39
C GLY A 17 -53.81 -29.10 -11.98
N GLU A 18 -54.98 -29.61 -11.58
CA GLU A 18 -55.53 -30.85 -12.14
C GLU A 18 -56.95 -30.63 -12.70
N VAL A 19 -57.27 -31.32 -13.80
CA VAL A 19 -58.65 -31.38 -14.29
C VAL A 19 -59.41 -32.41 -13.46
N VAL A 20 -59.96 -31.96 -12.32
CA VAL A 20 -60.61 -32.80 -11.29
C VAL A 20 -61.75 -33.66 -11.85
N ALA A 21 -62.50 -33.14 -12.81
CA ALA A 21 -63.50 -33.89 -13.56
C ALA A 21 -63.65 -33.29 -14.97
N SER A 22 -63.41 -34.10 -16.00
CA SER A 22 -63.63 -33.70 -17.40
C SER A 22 -64.73 -34.55 -18.01
N ASN A 23 -65.92 -33.98 -18.18
CA ASN A 23 -66.96 -34.59 -18.99
C ASN A 23 -66.75 -34.33 -20.49
N VAL A 24 -65.66 -33.67 -20.91
CA VAL A 24 -65.47 -33.16 -22.28
C VAL A 24 -65.54 -34.27 -23.33
N LYS A 25 -65.04 -35.48 -23.01
CA LYS A 25 -65.12 -36.64 -23.92
C LYS A 25 -66.57 -37.11 -24.10
N ARG A 26 -67.31 -37.28 -23.00
CA ARG A 26 -68.73 -37.66 -23.00
C ARG A 26 -69.62 -36.56 -23.60
N PHE A 27 -69.32 -35.30 -23.34
CA PHE A 27 -69.98 -34.13 -23.93
C PHE A 27 -69.77 -34.10 -25.45
N ARG A 28 -68.56 -34.37 -25.94
CA ARG A 28 -68.27 -34.47 -27.37
C ARG A 28 -69.08 -35.61 -28.03
N GLU A 29 -69.18 -36.76 -27.39
CA GLU A 29 -69.99 -37.89 -27.85
C GLU A 29 -71.49 -37.52 -27.90
N MET A 30 -72.01 -36.86 -26.87
CA MET A 30 -73.39 -36.37 -26.82
C MET A 30 -73.68 -35.32 -27.89
N VAL A 31 -72.78 -34.35 -28.10
CA VAL A 31 -72.91 -33.34 -29.15
C VAL A 31 -72.86 -33.98 -30.54
N THR A 32 -71.97 -34.94 -30.76
CA THR A 32 -71.88 -35.66 -32.05
C THR A 32 -73.16 -36.46 -32.34
N ALA A 33 -73.71 -37.14 -31.34
CA ALA A 33 -74.99 -37.85 -31.45
C ALA A 33 -76.16 -36.88 -31.71
N ALA A 34 -76.19 -35.75 -31.00
CA ALA A 34 -77.21 -34.72 -31.20
C ALA A 34 -77.13 -34.12 -32.62
N LEU A 35 -75.94 -33.87 -33.15
CA LEU A 35 -75.72 -33.36 -34.51
C LEU A 35 -76.11 -34.37 -35.59
N ALA A 36 -75.95 -35.66 -35.34
CA ALA A 36 -76.37 -36.73 -36.25
C ALA A 36 -77.89 -36.93 -36.30
N GLY A 37 -78.59 -36.59 -35.21
CA GLY A 37 -80.05 -36.69 -35.09
C GLY A 37 -80.84 -35.47 -35.60
N ILE A 38 -80.17 -34.45 -36.14
CA ILE A 38 -80.84 -33.24 -36.63
C ILE A 38 -81.56 -33.53 -37.95
N ASN A 39 -82.87 -33.30 -37.98
CA ASN A 39 -83.61 -33.30 -39.23
C ASN A 39 -83.21 -32.07 -40.07
N ARG A 40 -82.66 -32.30 -41.27
CA ARG A 40 -82.22 -31.25 -42.21
C ARG A 40 -83.22 -31.03 -43.34
N ASP A 41 -84.28 -31.84 -43.40
CA ASP A 41 -85.35 -31.75 -44.39
C ASP A 41 -86.63 -31.32 -43.66
N LEU A 42 -86.86 -30.01 -43.61
CA LEU A 42 -87.93 -29.37 -42.84
C LEU A 42 -89.16 -29.21 -43.74
N LYS A 43 -90.26 -29.91 -43.42
CA LYS A 43 -91.47 -29.96 -44.27
C LYS A 43 -92.75 -29.49 -43.57
N SER A 44 -92.76 -29.47 -42.24
CA SER A 44 -93.92 -29.09 -41.43
C SER A 44 -93.55 -27.99 -40.43
N ASP A 45 -94.54 -27.21 -39.97
CA ASP A 45 -94.35 -26.18 -38.94
C ASP A 45 -93.80 -26.77 -37.62
N GLU A 46 -94.10 -28.05 -37.33
CA GLU A 46 -93.52 -28.79 -36.20
C GLU A 46 -92.02 -29.06 -36.40
N ASP A 47 -91.58 -29.39 -37.62
CA ASP A 47 -90.16 -29.57 -37.94
C ASP A 47 -89.38 -28.25 -37.77
N PHE A 48 -89.96 -27.12 -38.20
CA PHE A 48 -89.35 -25.80 -38.03
C PHE A 48 -89.24 -25.42 -36.54
N GLY A 49 -90.28 -25.63 -35.73
CA GLY A 49 -90.23 -25.39 -34.29
C GLY A 49 -89.18 -26.25 -33.57
N GLN A 50 -89.06 -27.53 -33.95
CA GLN A 50 -88.06 -28.43 -33.39
C GLN A 50 -86.63 -28.06 -33.83
N ALA A 51 -86.46 -27.57 -35.06
CA ALA A 51 -85.17 -27.09 -35.56
C ALA A 51 -84.72 -25.81 -34.82
N GLU A 52 -85.63 -24.87 -34.54
CA GLU A 52 -85.31 -23.65 -33.77
C GLU A 52 -84.87 -23.96 -32.33
N ILE A 53 -85.54 -24.88 -31.66
CA ILE A 53 -85.15 -25.36 -30.33
C ILE A 53 -83.77 -26.02 -30.39
N THR A 54 -83.50 -26.82 -31.42
CA THR A 54 -82.21 -27.48 -31.64
C THR A 54 -81.09 -26.46 -31.88
N VAL A 55 -81.32 -25.43 -32.70
CA VAL A 55 -80.35 -24.35 -32.95
C VAL A 55 -80.04 -23.57 -31.67
N LYS A 56 -81.06 -23.25 -30.86
CA LYS A 56 -80.86 -22.60 -29.56
C LYS A 56 -80.05 -23.49 -28.61
N GLY A 57 -80.34 -24.80 -28.56
CA GLY A 57 -79.60 -25.76 -27.77
C GLY A 57 -78.12 -25.88 -28.16
N LEU A 58 -77.82 -25.84 -29.47
CA LEU A 58 -76.45 -25.80 -30.00
C LEU A 58 -75.73 -24.50 -29.66
N CYS A 59 -76.39 -23.35 -29.81
CA CYS A 59 -75.84 -22.04 -29.44
C CYS A 59 -75.50 -21.96 -27.94
N ASP A 60 -76.37 -22.50 -27.07
CA ASP A 60 -76.11 -22.56 -25.64
C ASP A 60 -74.99 -23.54 -25.28
N ALA A 61 -74.85 -24.64 -26.04
CA ALA A 61 -73.75 -25.60 -25.87
C ALA A 61 -72.40 -24.99 -26.28
N GLU A 62 -72.36 -24.23 -27.37
CA GLU A 62 -71.19 -23.48 -27.83
C GLU A 62 -70.75 -22.44 -26.80
N LYS A 63 -71.68 -21.62 -26.30
CA LYS A 63 -71.39 -20.63 -25.24
C LYS A 63 -70.82 -21.27 -23.97
N ARG A 64 -71.31 -22.45 -23.58
CA ARG A 64 -70.78 -23.20 -22.42
C ARG A 64 -69.36 -23.72 -22.64
N VAL A 65 -69.00 -24.09 -23.87
CA VAL A 65 -67.62 -24.50 -24.20
C VAL A 65 -66.68 -23.30 -24.13
N GLU A 66 -67.06 -22.17 -24.71
CA GLU A 66 -66.22 -20.96 -24.68
C GLU A 66 -66.06 -20.43 -23.25
N ALA A 67 -67.14 -20.34 -22.47
CA ALA A 67 -67.06 -19.94 -21.07
C ALA A 67 -66.19 -20.89 -20.21
N SER A 68 -66.23 -22.20 -20.49
CA SER A 68 -65.37 -23.17 -19.79
C SER A 68 -63.90 -23.04 -20.18
N LYS A 69 -63.62 -22.67 -21.44
CA LYS A 69 -62.27 -22.41 -21.95
C LYS A 69 -61.71 -21.10 -21.40
N GLU A 70 -62.50 -20.02 -21.39
CA GLU A 70 -62.14 -18.74 -20.77
C GLU A 70 -61.86 -18.91 -19.28
N LYS A 71 -62.70 -19.66 -18.56
CA LYS A 71 -62.47 -19.99 -17.15
C LYS A 71 -61.16 -20.76 -16.94
N ALA A 72 -60.89 -21.78 -17.77
CA ALA A 72 -59.64 -22.54 -17.67
C ALA A 72 -58.39 -21.69 -17.97
N LEU A 73 -58.50 -20.70 -18.87
CA LEU A 73 -57.44 -19.74 -19.14
C LEU A 73 -57.25 -18.75 -17.98
N ALA A 74 -58.34 -18.23 -17.40
CA ALA A 74 -58.28 -17.34 -16.24
C ALA A 74 -57.66 -18.02 -15.00
N ASP A 75 -57.98 -19.30 -14.76
CA ASP A 75 -57.38 -20.10 -13.70
C ASP A 75 -55.87 -20.31 -13.95
N ALA A 76 -55.45 -20.48 -15.20
CA ALA A 76 -54.04 -20.56 -15.58
C ALA A 76 -53.31 -19.21 -15.43
N GLU A 77 -53.94 -18.10 -15.82
CA GLU A 77 -53.41 -16.73 -15.64
C GLU A 77 -53.22 -16.40 -14.15
N SER A 78 -54.19 -16.76 -13.30
CA SER A 78 -54.08 -16.61 -11.85
C SER A 78 -52.91 -17.42 -11.27
N LEU A 79 -52.63 -18.60 -11.82
CA LEU A 79 -51.49 -19.42 -11.41
C LEU A 79 -50.15 -18.81 -11.85
N TYR A 80 -50.08 -18.27 -13.07
CA TYR A 80 -48.89 -17.54 -13.54
C TYR A 80 -48.63 -16.28 -12.71
N ALA A 81 -49.69 -15.54 -12.35
CA ALA A 81 -49.59 -14.38 -11.47
C ALA A 81 -49.04 -14.77 -10.08
N LEU A 82 -49.52 -15.87 -9.49
CA LEU A 82 -48.97 -16.39 -8.23
C LEU A 82 -47.47 -16.70 -8.33
N PHE A 83 -47.01 -17.32 -9.43
CA PHE A 83 -45.58 -17.59 -9.60
C PHE A 83 -44.76 -16.31 -9.79
N ALA A 84 -45.29 -15.31 -10.51
CA ALA A 84 -44.66 -14.01 -10.64
C ALA A 84 -44.52 -13.32 -9.27
N ASP A 85 -45.57 -13.32 -8.46
CA ASP A 85 -45.55 -12.76 -7.10
C ASP A 85 -44.54 -13.48 -6.19
N LEU A 86 -44.42 -14.81 -6.32
CA LEU A 86 -43.41 -15.59 -5.58
C LEU A 86 -41.98 -15.27 -6.02
N ASP A 87 -41.74 -15.10 -7.32
CA ASP A 87 -40.43 -14.72 -7.85
C ASP A 87 -40.06 -13.29 -7.46
N ASP A 88 -41.02 -12.36 -7.49
CA ASP A 88 -40.83 -10.98 -7.01
C ASP A 88 -40.50 -10.96 -5.51
N THR A 89 -41.27 -11.69 -4.69
CA THR A 89 -41.02 -11.85 -3.25
C THR A 89 -39.64 -12.44 -2.98
N LYS A 90 -39.23 -13.45 -3.76
CA LYS A 90 -37.90 -14.06 -3.67
C LYS A 90 -36.79 -13.06 -4.01
N GLU A 91 -36.98 -12.22 -5.03
CA GLU A 91 -36.01 -11.19 -5.38
C GLU A 91 -35.92 -10.09 -4.31
N GLU A 92 -37.02 -9.70 -3.68
CA GLU A 92 -37.00 -8.81 -2.52
C GLU A 92 -36.21 -9.40 -1.33
N ILE A 93 -36.48 -10.67 -0.98
CA ILE A 93 -35.74 -11.38 0.06
C ILE A 93 -34.25 -11.44 -0.28
N ARG A 94 -33.90 -11.74 -1.55
CA ARG A 94 -32.52 -11.79 -2.01
C ARG A 94 -31.82 -10.43 -1.85
N LYS A 95 -32.47 -9.34 -2.28
CA LYS A 95 -31.94 -7.97 -2.17
C LYS A 95 -31.70 -7.61 -0.71
N ALA A 96 -32.70 -7.83 0.16
CA ALA A 96 -32.60 -7.54 1.59
C ALA A 96 -31.47 -8.35 2.26
N ARG A 97 -31.35 -9.64 1.94
CA ARG A 97 -30.26 -10.50 2.44
C ARG A 97 -28.89 -9.96 2.05
N VAL A 98 -28.69 -9.66 0.76
CA VAL A 98 -27.39 -9.20 0.25
C VAL A 98 -27.03 -7.83 0.83
N ASP A 99 -27.99 -6.92 0.93
CA ASP A 99 -27.78 -5.61 1.55
C ASP A 99 -27.39 -5.77 3.03
N LEU A 100 -28.12 -6.56 3.81
CA LEU A 100 -27.80 -6.80 5.22
C LEU A 100 -26.43 -7.49 5.39
N GLU A 101 -26.08 -8.46 4.54
CA GLU A 101 -24.74 -9.07 4.54
C GLU A 101 -23.64 -8.04 4.28
N ASN A 102 -23.86 -7.12 3.34
CA ASN A 102 -22.91 -6.06 3.01
C ASN A 102 -22.80 -5.04 4.15
N GLN A 103 -23.92 -4.62 4.74
CA GLN A 103 -23.94 -3.74 5.91
C GLN A 103 -23.20 -4.37 7.09
N ILE A 104 -23.40 -5.67 7.35
CA ILE A 104 -22.69 -6.40 8.40
C ILE A 104 -21.18 -6.43 8.12
N LYS A 105 -20.76 -6.71 6.88
CA LYS A 105 -19.33 -6.69 6.50
C LYS A 105 -18.72 -5.31 6.70
N LYS A 106 -19.38 -4.27 6.16
CA LYS A 106 -18.95 -2.88 6.27
C LYS A 106 -18.85 -2.43 7.73
N ARG A 107 -19.90 -2.66 8.54
CA ARG A 107 -19.90 -2.27 9.95
C ARG A 107 -18.83 -3.02 10.75
N LYS A 108 -18.55 -4.29 10.44
CA LYS A 108 -17.44 -5.04 11.07
C LYS A 108 -16.08 -4.44 10.73
N GLU A 109 -15.87 -3.97 9.51
CA GLU A 109 -14.63 -3.29 9.11
C GLU A 109 -14.51 -1.91 9.74
N GLU A 110 -15.59 -1.12 9.73
CA GLU A 110 -15.65 0.18 10.40
C GLU A 110 -15.34 0.06 11.88
N VAL A 111 -16.02 -0.84 12.61
CA VAL A 111 -15.80 -1.06 14.05
C VAL A 111 -14.36 -1.50 14.33
N LYS A 112 -13.77 -2.36 13.48
CA LYS A 112 -12.34 -2.71 13.62
C LYS A 112 -11.46 -1.48 13.47
N SER A 113 -11.73 -0.65 12.46
CA SER A 113 -10.95 0.57 12.21
C SER A 113 -11.12 1.60 13.33
N GLU A 114 -12.33 1.75 13.88
CA GLU A 114 -12.66 2.62 15.02
C GLU A 114 -11.89 2.17 16.26
N LEU A 115 -11.92 0.88 16.59
CA LEU A 115 -11.19 0.34 17.74
C LEU A 115 -9.67 0.49 17.61
N VAL A 116 -9.12 0.28 16.40
CA VAL A 116 -7.68 0.50 16.16
C VAL A 116 -7.32 1.98 16.31
N LYS A 117 -8.15 2.90 15.78
CA LYS A 117 -7.95 4.35 15.95
C LYS A 117 -8.05 4.78 17.42
N GLU A 118 -9.02 4.25 18.17
CA GLU A 118 -9.16 4.49 19.61
C GLU A 118 -7.94 3.97 20.37
N ALA A 119 -7.47 2.77 20.06
CA ALA A 119 -6.26 2.21 20.63
C ALA A 119 -5.01 3.05 20.33
N LEU A 120 -4.89 3.60 19.10
CA LEU A 120 -3.82 4.52 18.73
C LEU A 120 -3.90 5.85 19.48
N ALA A 121 -5.09 6.46 19.55
CA ALA A 121 -5.31 7.71 20.27
C ALA A 121 -5.07 7.58 21.77
N SER A 122 -5.21 6.36 22.32
CA SER A 122 -4.90 6.08 23.71
C SER A 122 -3.40 6.03 24.03
N LEU A 123 -2.53 6.00 23.01
CA LEU A 123 -1.08 6.16 23.20
C LEU A 123 -0.77 7.65 23.37
N ASP A 124 -0.09 7.99 24.46
CA ASP A 124 0.32 9.36 24.78
C ASP A 124 1.52 9.79 23.92
N VAL A 125 1.36 9.79 22.60
CA VAL A 125 2.40 10.07 21.59
C VAL A 125 1.81 10.97 20.52
N ASP A 126 2.66 11.72 19.80
CA ASP A 126 2.23 12.50 18.64
C ASP A 126 1.41 11.63 17.65
N PRO A 127 0.22 12.08 17.22
CA PRO A 127 -0.68 11.29 16.38
C PRO A 127 -0.06 10.81 15.07
N GLY A 128 0.85 11.59 14.47
CA GLY A 128 1.51 11.23 13.21
C GLY A 128 2.51 10.09 13.41
N LEU A 129 3.30 10.17 14.48
CA LEU A 129 4.33 9.19 14.82
C LEU A 129 3.73 7.89 15.41
N ALA A 130 2.68 8.02 16.22
CA ALA A 130 1.93 6.87 16.73
C ALA A 130 1.34 6.03 15.59
N ARG A 131 0.78 6.70 14.57
CA ARG A 131 0.21 6.03 13.40
C ARG A 131 1.27 5.33 12.57
N SER A 132 2.42 5.96 12.32
CA SER A 132 3.46 5.35 11.48
C SER A 132 4.09 4.11 12.11
N THR A 133 4.21 4.09 13.44
CA THR A 133 4.94 3.02 14.15
C THR A 133 4.03 1.90 14.65
N TYR A 134 2.85 2.22 15.21
CA TYR A 134 2.03 1.22 15.92
C TYR A 134 0.81 0.72 15.15
N LEU A 135 0.39 1.37 14.06
CA LEU A 135 -0.81 1.01 13.30
C LEU A 135 -0.77 -0.45 12.83
N THR A 136 0.30 -0.84 12.13
CA THR A 136 0.47 -2.20 11.59
C THR A 136 0.45 -3.26 12.70
N GLY A 137 1.02 -2.95 13.87
CA GLY A 137 1.04 -3.85 15.02
C GLY A 137 -0.36 -4.07 15.62
N LEU A 138 -1.14 -3.00 15.76
CA LEU A 138 -2.52 -3.04 16.27
C LEU A 138 -3.47 -3.73 15.29
N GLU A 139 -3.34 -3.47 13.98
CA GLU A 139 -4.11 -4.16 12.94
C GLU A 139 -3.87 -5.68 12.95
N ASN A 140 -2.61 -6.09 13.10
CA ASN A 140 -2.23 -7.50 13.20
C ASN A 140 -2.77 -8.15 14.49
N ALA A 141 -2.84 -7.43 15.61
CA ALA A 141 -3.38 -7.95 16.86
C ALA A 141 -4.88 -8.28 16.78
N VAL A 142 -5.63 -7.51 15.98
CA VAL A 142 -7.07 -7.69 15.75
C VAL A 142 -7.37 -8.71 14.65
N LYS A 143 -6.41 -8.96 13.74
CA LYS A 143 -6.57 -9.87 12.61
C LYS A 143 -6.97 -11.28 13.09
N GLY A 144 -7.99 -11.84 12.45
CA GLY A 144 -8.50 -13.18 12.76
C GLY A 144 -9.42 -13.28 13.99
N LYS A 145 -9.63 -12.19 14.75
CA LYS A 145 -10.58 -12.18 15.88
C LYS A 145 -12.01 -11.95 15.39
N ARG A 146 -12.93 -12.83 15.80
CA ARG A 146 -14.35 -12.81 15.37
C ARG A 146 -15.29 -12.07 16.34
N ASN A 147 -14.94 -12.02 17.63
CA ASN A 147 -15.74 -11.37 18.68
C ASN A 147 -15.14 -9.99 19.04
N LEU A 148 -16.00 -8.97 19.18
CA LEU A 148 -15.67 -7.62 19.62
C LEU A 148 -14.89 -7.61 20.94
N GLU A 149 -15.31 -8.41 21.92
CA GLU A 149 -14.65 -8.47 23.22
C GLU A 149 -13.22 -9.01 23.11
N SER A 150 -13.03 -10.02 22.27
CA SER A 150 -11.71 -10.56 21.97
C SER A 150 -10.82 -9.55 21.23
N MET A 151 -11.40 -8.74 20.32
CA MET A 151 -10.68 -7.65 19.66
C MET A 151 -10.22 -6.57 20.66
N LYS A 152 -11.13 -6.11 21.53
CA LYS A 152 -10.82 -5.13 22.58
C LYS A 152 -9.75 -5.63 23.53
N LYS A 153 -9.83 -6.91 23.96
CA LYS A 153 -8.81 -7.53 24.82
C LYS A 153 -7.44 -7.59 24.14
N ALA A 154 -7.39 -7.97 22.86
CA ALA A 154 -6.14 -8.03 22.09
C ALA A 154 -5.52 -6.63 21.93
N LEU A 155 -6.32 -5.62 21.59
CA LEU A 155 -5.87 -4.24 21.50
C LEU A 155 -5.36 -3.72 22.84
N ARG A 156 -6.07 -3.99 23.94
CA ARG A 156 -5.63 -3.58 25.28
C ARG A 156 -4.25 -4.13 25.63
N ILE A 157 -4.01 -5.42 25.39
CA ILE A 157 -2.70 -6.06 25.65
C ILE A 157 -1.60 -5.42 24.79
N ALA A 158 -1.89 -5.15 23.50
CA ALA A 158 -0.93 -4.52 22.60
C ALA A 158 -0.60 -3.09 23.04
N THR A 159 -1.62 -2.27 23.33
CA THR A 159 -1.47 -0.90 23.84
C THR A 159 -0.72 -0.87 25.16
N GLU A 160 -1.01 -1.77 26.10
CA GLU A 160 -0.28 -1.88 27.38
C GLU A 160 1.21 -2.18 27.15
N THR A 161 1.51 -3.08 26.21
CA THR A 161 2.89 -3.40 25.83
C THR A 161 3.60 -2.19 25.23
N TYR A 162 2.95 -1.47 24.32
CA TYR A 162 3.51 -0.26 23.71
C TYR A 162 3.71 0.85 24.74
N ARG A 163 2.75 1.08 25.64
CA ARG A 163 2.89 2.03 26.76
C ARG A 163 4.07 1.67 27.66
N ALA A 164 4.23 0.39 28.00
CA ALA A 164 5.37 -0.05 28.81
C ALA A 164 6.72 0.22 28.12
N ASN A 165 6.80 0.01 26.80
CA ASN A 165 7.99 0.33 26.03
C ASN A 165 8.25 1.84 25.97
N LEU A 166 7.22 2.66 25.72
CA LEU A 166 7.33 4.12 25.73
C LEU A 166 7.83 4.63 27.08
N THR A 167 7.28 4.13 28.20
CA THR A 167 7.74 4.49 29.54
C THR A 167 9.22 4.16 29.74
N LYS A 168 9.67 2.97 29.32
CA LYS A 168 11.09 2.60 29.39
C LYS A 168 11.98 3.50 28.52
N SER A 169 11.58 3.78 27.29
CA SER A 169 12.31 4.69 26.40
C SER A 169 12.41 6.10 27.01
N ARG A 170 11.32 6.62 27.60
CA ARG A 170 11.29 7.89 28.34
C ARG A 170 12.24 7.88 29.53
N GLU A 171 12.27 6.80 30.32
CA GLU A 171 13.18 6.65 31.46
C GLU A 171 14.66 6.67 31.05
N ILE A 172 15.01 5.97 29.96
CA ILE A 172 16.36 5.96 29.41
C ILE A 172 16.77 7.36 28.96
N LEU A 173 15.90 8.05 28.21
CA LEU A 173 16.13 9.42 27.74
C LEU A 173 16.32 10.38 28.93
N ASN A 174 15.44 10.32 29.93
CA ASN A 174 15.53 11.14 31.14
C ASN A 174 16.84 10.89 31.92
N ARG A 175 17.28 9.63 32.01
CA ARG A 175 18.53 9.28 32.68
C ARG A 175 19.74 9.85 31.93
N PHE A 176 19.74 9.75 30.61
CA PHE A 176 20.81 10.26 29.76
C PHE A 176 20.88 11.79 29.78
N GLU A 177 19.73 12.47 29.72
CA GLU A 177 19.62 13.92 29.80
C GLU A 177 20.21 14.46 31.11
N LYS A 178 19.93 13.80 32.24
CA LYS A 178 20.53 14.16 33.54
C LYS A 178 22.05 13.97 33.59
N ALA A 179 22.58 12.99 32.86
CA ALA A 179 24.00 12.66 32.90
C ALA A 179 24.85 13.48 31.91
N HIS A 180 24.30 13.82 30.74
CA HIS A 180 25.07 14.39 29.62
C HIS A 180 24.50 15.69 29.04
N GLY A 181 23.37 16.17 29.57
CA GLY A 181 22.67 17.37 29.08
C GLY A 181 21.76 17.11 27.88
N THR A 182 21.04 18.15 27.47
CA THR A 182 20.06 18.12 26.37
C THR A 182 20.68 18.08 24.99
N ASP A 183 21.94 18.50 24.84
CA ASP A 183 22.62 18.72 23.55
C ASP A 183 22.62 17.51 22.60
N LEU A 184 22.57 16.31 23.16
CA LEU A 184 22.65 15.04 22.41
C LEU A 184 21.27 14.44 22.07
N ILE A 185 20.16 15.07 22.51
CA ILE A 185 18.78 14.56 22.40
C ILE A 185 17.85 15.59 21.72
N MET A 186 18.26 16.12 20.57
CA MET A 186 17.44 17.09 19.82
C MET A 186 16.14 16.47 19.25
N ASP A 187 16.19 15.18 18.91
CA ASP A 187 15.14 14.37 18.30
C ASP A 187 14.37 13.52 19.32
N ARG A 188 14.20 14.04 20.54
CA ARG A 188 13.59 13.31 21.67
C ARG A 188 12.28 12.58 21.30
N ARG A 189 11.41 13.23 20.54
CA ARG A 189 10.10 12.67 20.12
C ARG A 189 10.25 11.43 19.25
N GLU A 190 11.23 11.41 18.35
CA GLU A 190 11.47 10.27 17.47
C GLU A 190 12.15 9.11 18.20
N LEU A 191 13.05 9.42 19.13
CA LEU A 191 13.71 8.41 19.95
C LEU A 191 12.73 7.72 20.91
N GLU A 192 11.75 8.45 21.44
CA GLU A 192 10.80 7.92 22.41
C GLU A 192 9.99 6.73 21.87
N VAL A 193 9.66 6.75 20.58
CA VAL A 193 8.82 5.75 19.92
C VAL A 193 9.59 4.50 19.48
N LYS A 194 10.93 4.60 19.43
CA LYS A 194 11.81 3.45 19.14
C LYS A 194 11.83 2.46 20.29
N ALA A 195 12.29 1.24 19.99
CA ALA A 195 12.43 0.22 21.01
C ALA A 195 13.48 0.65 22.07
N PRO A 196 13.26 0.36 23.37
CA PRO A 196 14.16 0.82 24.44
C PRO A 196 15.64 0.47 24.22
N GLY A 197 15.93 -0.73 23.68
CA GLY A 197 17.30 -1.15 23.38
C GLY A 197 17.94 -0.38 22.22
N GLU A 198 17.15 0.03 21.23
CA GLU A 198 17.64 0.87 20.11
C GLU A 198 17.94 2.29 20.58
N VAL A 199 17.13 2.82 21.49
CA VAL A 199 17.34 4.13 22.10
C VAL A 199 18.67 4.14 22.88
N GLU A 200 18.90 3.14 23.72
CA GLU A 200 20.14 3.03 24.48
C GLU A 200 21.38 2.91 23.58
N ALA A 201 21.29 2.09 22.53
CA ALA A 201 22.37 1.92 21.56
C ALA A 201 22.69 3.22 20.81
N GLU A 202 21.67 3.96 20.38
CA GLU A 202 21.86 5.21 19.65
C GLU A 202 22.42 6.33 20.56
N LEU A 203 21.93 6.44 21.80
CA LEU A 203 22.47 7.39 22.77
C LEU A 203 23.93 7.09 23.09
N ARG A 204 24.28 5.81 23.26
CA ARG A 204 25.68 5.39 23.45
C ARG A 204 26.55 5.73 22.25
N ARG A 205 26.07 5.46 21.03
CA ARG A 205 26.77 5.82 19.79
C ARG A 205 27.05 7.33 19.71
N ARG A 206 26.07 8.16 20.07
CA ARG A 206 26.23 9.63 20.09
C ARG A 206 27.22 10.10 21.15
N TRP A 207 27.19 9.46 22.33
CA TRP A 207 28.14 9.76 23.39
C TRP A 207 29.58 9.41 23.00
N ASP A 208 29.79 8.23 22.42
CA ASP A 208 31.11 7.78 21.96
C ASP A 208 31.66 8.71 20.86
N LEU A 209 30.79 9.21 19.97
CA LEU A 209 31.17 10.19 18.96
C LEU A 209 31.61 11.52 19.59
N LYS A 210 30.85 12.05 20.56
CA LYS A 210 31.21 13.30 21.25
C LYS A 210 32.54 13.15 22.00
N LYS A 211 32.76 12.02 22.67
CA LYS A 211 34.05 11.74 23.31
C LYS A 211 35.20 11.68 22.30
N ALA A 212 35.01 11.03 21.17
CA ALA A 212 36.03 10.97 20.12
C ALA A 212 36.32 12.35 19.51
N GLU A 213 35.32 13.22 19.40
CA GLU A 213 35.50 14.61 18.95
C GLU A 213 36.25 15.46 19.99
N ASP A 214 35.92 15.30 21.28
CA ASP A 214 36.61 15.97 22.38
C ASP A 214 38.08 15.53 22.48
N GLU A 215 38.37 14.23 22.32
CA GLU A 215 39.74 13.69 22.26
C GLU A 215 40.50 14.23 21.04
N LYS A 216 39.86 14.28 19.86
CA LYS A 216 40.46 14.88 18.66
C LYS A 216 40.72 16.37 18.82
N ARG A 217 39.85 17.10 19.53
CA ARG A 217 40.05 18.53 19.79
C ARG A 217 41.25 18.75 20.71
N LYS A 218 41.33 18.02 21.82
CA LYS A 218 42.49 18.08 22.73
C LYS A 218 43.79 17.70 22.02
N ALA A 219 43.79 16.64 21.21
CA ALA A 219 44.96 16.25 20.43
C ALA A 219 45.38 17.31 19.39
N ARG A 220 44.44 18.06 18.81
CA ARG A 220 44.75 19.18 17.91
C ARG A 220 45.35 20.36 18.67
N GLU A 221 44.79 20.72 19.82
CA GLU A 221 45.29 21.80 20.68
C GLU A 221 46.71 21.48 21.18
N GLU A 222 46.97 20.24 21.60
CA GLU A 222 48.30 19.77 22.00
C GLU A 222 49.29 19.76 20.82
N ALA A 223 48.85 19.31 19.64
CA ALA A 223 49.68 19.33 18.44
C ALA A 223 49.99 20.76 17.96
N GLU A 224 49.05 21.70 18.13
CA GLU A 224 49.25 23.11 17.81
C GLU A 224 50.17 23.79 18.82
N ALA A 225 50.04 23.48 20.12
CA ALA A 225 50.96 23.92 21.15
C ALA A 225 52.39 23.39 20.92
N ALA A 226 52.55 22.10 20.57
CA ALA A 226 53.85 21.52 20.24
C ALA A 226 54.45 22.11 18.95
N LYS A 227 53.62 22.44 17.95
CA LYS A 227 54.08 23.17 16.76
C LYS A 227 54.50 24.61 17.08
N ALA A 228 53.78 25.29 17.97
CA ALA A 228 54.16 26.63 18.44
C ALA A 228 55.47 26.61 19.23
N GLU A 229 55.69 25.59 20.08
CA GLU A 229 56.92 25.41 20.85
C GLU A 229 58.11 25.08 19.96
N THR A 230 57.94 24.15 19.02
CA THR A 230 58.98 23.83 18.02
C THR A 230 59.26 24.99 17.06
N ALA A 231 58.26 25.81 16.72
CA ALA A 231 58.45 27.03 15.95
C ALA A 231 59.23 28.09 16.75
N ARG A 232 58.96 28.23 18.06
CA ARG A 232 59.73 29.11 18.95
C ARG A 232 61.19 28.67 19.08
N LEU A 233 61.44 27.38 19.31
CA LEU A 233 62.80 26.83 19.37
C LEU A 233 63.55 26.99 18.04
N LYS A 234 62.87 26.87 16.90
CA LYS A 234 63.45 27.14 15.57
C LYS A 234 63.75 28.61 15.32
N LEU A 235 62.90 29.52 15.81
CA LEU A 235 63.15 30.96 15.75
C LEU A 235 64.35 31.35 16.63
N GLU A 236 64.44 30.79 17.83
CA GLU A 236 65.56 31.02 18.76
C GLU A 236 66.88 30.40 18.23
N ALA A 237 66.83 29.21 17.62
CA ALA A 237 67.97 28.63 16.93
C ALA A 237 68.38 29.41 15.67
N ALA A 238 67.42 30.03 14.97
CA ALA A 238 67.71 30.92 13.84
C ALA A 238 68.31 32.26 14.31
N GLU A 239 67.96 32.73 15.49
CA GLU A 239 68.54 33.94 16.11
C GLU A 239 69.95 33.69 16.66
N ALA A 240 70.22 32.47 17.16
CA ALA A 240 71.56 32.01 17.56
C ALA A 240 72.50 31.72 16.37
N ASN A 241 71.95 31.46 15.17
CA ASN A 241 72.73 31.23 13.95
C ASN A 241 72.66 32.42 12.99
N LYS A 242 72.75 33.64 13.51
CA LYS A 242 72.99 34.85 12.72
C LYS A 242 74.51 35.01 12.51
N PRO A 243 75.08 34.70 11.33
CA PRO A 243 76.49 34.95 11.08
C PRO A 243 76.81 36.46 11.10
N PRO A 244 78.00 36.86 11.57
CA PRO A 244 78.39 38.26 11.66
C PRO A 244 78.44 38.92 10.27
N ALA A 245 78.05 40.20 10.23
CA ALA A 245 78.08 41.05 9.04
C ALA A 245 79.44 40.94 8.32
N PRO A 246 79.48 40.73 6.99
CA PRO A 246 80.73 40.69 6.26
C PRO A 246 81.41 42.08 6.31
N PRO A 247 82.74 42.14 6.54
CA PRO A 247 83.46 43.40 6.67
C PRO A 247 83.51 44.16 5.34
N VAL A 248 83.19 45.45 5.43
CA VAL A 248 83.39 46.45 4.38
C VAL A 248 84.91 46.62 4.15
N ASN A 249 85.40 46.31 2.95
CA ASN A 249 86.75 46.70 2.52
C ASN A 249 86.65 47.63 1.28
N PRO A 250 87.10 48.90 1.38
CA PRO A 250 86.92 49.92 0.35
C PRO A 250 88.12 50.02 -0.61
N ALA A 251 88.36 49.01 -1.44
CA ALA A 251 89.39 49.11 -2.49
C ALA A 251 89.21 48.09 -3.63
N ALA A 252 88.18 48.28 -4.46
CA ALA A 252 88.14 47.78 -5.84
C ALA A 252 87.12 48.61 -6.64
N LYS A 253 87.37 49.93 -6.70
CA LYS A 253 86.58 50.90 -7.49
C LYS A 253 87.39 51.42 -8.68
N ALA A 254 88.00 50.52 -9.44
CA ALA A 254 88.55 50.80 -10.75
C ALA A 254 88.59 49.49 -11.55
N TYR A 255 88.11 49.53 -12.80
CA TYR A 255 87.80 48.40 -13.70
C TYR A 255 86.36 47.86 -13.66
N ARG A 256 85.38 48.77 -13.80
CA ARG A 256 84.18 48.45 -14.59
C ARG A 256 83.50 49.71 -15.14
N ASP A 257 84.27 50.54 -15.85
CA ASP A 257 83.71 51.45 -16.83
C ASP A 257 84.17 50.99 -18.21
N LYS A 258 83.19 50.85 -19.11
CA LYS A 258 83.24 50.29 -20.47
C LYS A 258 83.16 48.77 -20.51
N ILE A 259 81.94 48.26 -20.69
CA ILE A 259 81.47 47.70 -21.98
C ILE A 259 79.96 47.41 -21.82
N GLY A 260 79.17 48.02 -22.72
CA GLY A 260 78.01 47.39 -23.35
C GLY A 260 76.78 47.14 -22.47
N ALA A 261 75.83 48.07 -22.52
CA ALA A 261 74.42 47.75 -22.35
C ALA A 261 74.00 46.72 -23.41
N GLY A 262 73.50 45.57 -22.94
CA GLY A 262 72.82 44.57 -23.74
C GLY A 262 71.54 44.18 -22.99
N PRO A 263 70.34 44.35 -23.57
CA PRO A 263 69.09 44.01 -22.90
C PRO A 263 68.98 42.48 -22.81
N TRP A 264 68.83 41.95 -21.60
CA TRP A 264 68.46 40.54 -21.41
C TRP A 264 67.08 40.50 -20.78
N GLU A 265 66.15 40.00 -21.59
CA GLU A 265 64.76 39.72 -21.28
C GLU A 265 64.64 38.61 -20.22
N GLU A 266 63.70 38.82 -19.29
CA GLU A 266 63.27 37.78 -18.35
C GLU A 266 62.56 36.66 -19.13
N PRO A 267 62.84 35.38 -18.83
CA PRO A 267 62.04 34.30 -19.40
C PRO A 267 60.63 34.33 -18.82
N GLU A 268 59.66 34.64 -19.68
CA GLU A 268 58.23 34.48 -19.42
C GLU A 268 57.96 33.06 -18.91
N LYS A 269 57.40 32.96 -17.70
CA LYS A 269 56.71 31.75 -17.27
C LYS A 269 55.40 31.68 -18.05
N GLU A 270 55.36 30.79 -19.03
CA GLU A 270 54.15 30.31 -19.68
C GLU A 270 53.07 30.01 -18.64
N GLN A 271 52.10 30.92 -18.52
CA GLN A 271 50.79 30.59 -17.97
C GLN A 271 50.11 29.69 -19.01
N LYS A 272 50.14 28.38 -18.79
CA LYS A 272 49.17 27.48 -19.39
C LYS A 272 47.80 27.82 -18.81
N THR A 273 47.13 28.81 -19.39
CA THR A 273 45.67 28.87 -19.36
C THR A 273 45.18 27.65 -20.13
N ALA A 274 44.94 26.56 -19.41
CA ALA A 274 44.08 25.50 -19.90
C ALA A 274 42.70 26.12 -20.06
N THR A 275 42.41 26.61 -21.26
CA THR A 275 41.06 26.88 -21.72
C THR A 275 40.29 25.59 -21.53
N ALA A 276 39.46 25.56 -20.48
CA ALA A 276 38.47 24.52 -20.30
C ALA A 276 37.55 24.58 -21.52
N VAL A 277 37.80 23.69 -22.48
CA VAL A 277 36.80 23.32 -23.48
C VAL A 277 35.64 22.78 -22.65
N ALA A 278 34.55 23.53 -22.58
CA ALA A 278 33.33 23.07 -21.93
C ALA A 278 32.93 21.76 -22.62
N LEU A 279 33.06 20.64 -21.91
CA LEU A 279 32.56 19.36 -22.40
C LEU A 279 31.06 19.55 -22.65
N THR A 280 30.60 19.09 -23.81
CA THR A 280 29.17 19.02 -24.05
C THR A 280 28.53 18.05 -23.04
N GLU A 281 27.27 18.27 -22.67
CA GLU A 281 26.52 17.41 -21.73
C GLU A 281 26.63 15.92 -22.07
N HIS A 282 26.69 15.62 -23.37
CA HIS A 282 26.88 14.28 -23.91
C HIS A 282 28.29 13.71 -23.64
N GLU A 283 29.34 14.53 -23.73
CA GLU A 283 30.72 14.10 -23.46
C GLU A 283 30.97 13.89 -21.96
N GLU A 284 30.39 14.72 -21.09
CA GLU A 284 30.43 14.49 -19.63
C GLU A 284 29.73 13.18 -19.27
N TRP A 285 28.56 12.93 -19.86
CA TRP A 285 27.80 11.71 -19.63
C TRP A 285 28.52 10.44 -20.12
N GLU A 286 29.14 10.50 -21.29
CA GLU A 286 29.94 9.37 -21.82
C GLU A 286 31.18 9.09 -20.95
N GLN A 287 31.79 10.13 -20.36
CA GLN A 287 32.88 9.93 -19.40
C GLN A 287 32.41 9.25 -18.11
N VAL A 288 31.27 9.68 -17.55
CA VAL A 288 30.66 9.05 -16.37
C VAL A 288 30.30 7.59 -16.66
N ARG A 289 29.67 7.32 -17.81
CA ARG A 289 29.33 5.97 -18.26
C ARG A 289 30.57 5.08 -18.37
N LYS A 290 31.64 5.59 -18.98
CA LYS A 290 32.90 4.85 -19.15
C LYS A 290 33.59 4.57 -17.82
N ALA A 291 33.59 5.55 -16.90
CA ALA A 291 34.13 5.39 -15.55
C ALA A 291 33.35 4.34 -14.74
N LEU A 292 32.01 4.36 -14.84
CA LEU A 292 31.15 3.40 -14.16
C LEU A 292 31.33 1.98 -14.72
N LEU A 293 31.40 1.82 -16.05
CA LEU A 293 31.68 0.51 -16.65
C LEU A 293 33.06 -0.03 -16.23
N ALA A 294 34.06 0.85 -16.10
CA ALA A 294 35.38 0.46 -15.62
C ALA A 294 35.36 -0.03 -14.15
N SER A 295 34.52 0.55 -13.28
CA SER A 295 34.44 0.15 -11.87
C SER A 295 33.80 -1.24 -11.66
N PHE A 296 33.07 -1.77 -12.65
CA PHE A 296 32.49 -3.12 -12.60
C PHE A 296 33.43 -4.22 -13.13
N ALA A 297 34.54 -3.88 -13.80
CA ALA A 297 35.52 -4.85 -14.29
C ALA A 297 36.09 -5.79 -13.20
N PRO A 298 36.41 -5.33 -11.97
CA PRO A 298 36.87 -6.20 -10.89
C PRO A 298 35.80 -7.20 -10.42
N ILE A 299 34.52 -6.79 -10.40
CA ILE A 299 33.39 -7.63 -9.99
C ILE A 299 33.17 -8.75 -11.02
N LYS A 300 33.35 -8.44 -12.31
CA LYS A 300 33.34 -9.45 -13.39
C LYS A 300 34.45 -10.49 -13.21
N ALA A 301 35.67 -10.06 -12.85
CA ALA A 301 36.77 -10.98 -12.55
C ALA A 301 36.53 -11.83 -11.29
N MET A 302 35.81 -11.30 -10.30
CA MET A 302 35.41 -12.07 -9.10
C MET A 302 34.37 -13.15 -9.44
N LYS A 303 33.45 -12.89 -10.38
CA LYS A 303 32.48 -13.89 -10.86
C LYS A 303 33.17 -15.16 -11.38
N GLU A 304 34.25 -15.02 -12.14
CA GLU A 304 35.01 -16.15 -12.70
C GLU A 304 35.72 -16.98 -11.64
N LYS A 305 36.01 -16.40 -10.46
CA LYS A 305 36.66 -17.07 -9.34
C LYS A 305 35.68 -17.73 -8.36
N LEU A 306 34.37 -17.54 -8.53
CA LEU A 306 33.35 -18.14 -7.64
C LEU A 306 33.11 -19.61 -7.98
N GLN A 307 33.35 -20.51 -7.02
CA GLN A 307 33.18 -21.97 -7.19
C GLN A 307 31.77 -22.49 -6.82
N PHE A 308 31.02 -21.77 -5.97
CA PHE A 308 29.72 -22.22 -5.48
C PHE A 308 28.54 -21.67 -6.30
N SER A 309 27.71 -22.57 -6.84
CA SER A 309 26.55 -22.24 -7.68
C SER A 309 25.53 -21.29 -7.02
N ARG A 310 25.32 -21.42 -5.71
CA ARG A 310 24.40 -20.55 -4.94
C ARG A 310 24.87 -19.10 -4.86
N ASN A 311 26.18 -18.86 -4.82
CA ASN A 311 26.73 -17.51 -4.79
C ASN A 311 26.79 -16.89 -6.20
N GLN A 312 26.99 -17.72 -7.23
CA GLN A 312 26.84 -17.30 -8.63
C GLN A 312 25.41 -16.83 -8.93
N ALA A 313 24.39 -17.54 -8.43
CA ALA A 313 22.98 -17.16 -8.58
C ALA A 313 22.66 -15.81 -7.91
N LYS A 314 23.21 -15.53 -6.72
CA LYS A 314 23.04 -14.23 -6.04
C LYS A 314 23.68 -13.09 -6.82
N LEU A 315 24.90 -13.29 -7.33
CA LEU A 315 25.61 -12.28 -8.13
C LEU A 315 24.91 -12.04 -9.47
N GLN A 316 24.32 -13.07 -10.08
CA GLN A 316 23.51 -12.95 -11.27
C GLN A 316 22.20 -12.20 -10.99
N GLY A 317 21.54 -12.44 -9.85
CA GLY A 317 20.39 -11.65 -9.41
C GLY A 317 20.72 -10.16 -9.24
N PHE A 318 21.87 -9.85 -8.63
CA PHE A 318 22.37 -8.48 -8.52
C PHE A 318 22.65 -7.85 -9.90
N ALA A 319 23.35 -8.56 -10.79
CA ALA A 319 23.64 -8.08 -12.14
C ALA A 319 22.36 -7.83 -12.96
N ASN A 320 21.34 -8.67 -12.79
CA ASN A 320 20.04 -8.48 -13.44
C ASN A 320 19.32 -7.25 -12.88
N ALA A 321 19.31 -7.04 -11.56
CA ALA A 321 18.71 -5.86 -10.94
C ALA A 321 19.39 -4.55 -11.39
N VAL A 322 20.73 -4.54 -11.47
CA VAL A 322 21.50 -3.39 -11.98
C VAL A 322 21.20 -3.15 -13.46
N ASN A 323 21.12 -4.20 -14.29
CA ASN A 323 20.77 -4.06 -15.71
C ASN A 323 19.33 -3.57 -15.92
N THR A 324 18.38 -3.98 -15.07
CA THR A 324 17.01 -3.46 -15.10
C THR A 324 16.99 -1.98 -14.75
N ALA A 325 17.64 -1.58 -13.65
CA ALA A 325 17.76 -0.18 -13.26
C ALA A 325 18.47 0.66 -14.32
N TRP A 326 19.47 0.10 -15.01
CA TRP A 326 20.18 0.77 -16.10
C TRP A 326 19.31 0.99 -17.34
N ARG A 327 18.42 0.05 -17.68
CA ARG A 327 17.48 0.20 -18.81
C ARG A 327 16.37 1.20 -18.54
N GLU A 328 16.05 1.46 -17.28
CA GLU A 328 15.10 2.51 -16.89
C GLU A 328 15.74 3.91 -16.90
N TRP A 329 17.08 3.98 -16.97
CA TRP A 329 17.88 5.19 -16.86
C TRP A 329 18.46 5.70 -18.20
N VAL A 330 18.43 4.86 -19.25
CA VAL A 330 18.85 5.16 -20.63
C VAL A 330 17.62 5.27 -21.52
#